data_AF-A0AA39MQG4-F1
#
_entry.id   AF-A0AA39MQG4-F1
#
_cell.length_a   1.000
_cell.length_b   1.000
_cell.length_c   1.000
_cell.angle_alpha   90.00
_cell.angle_beta   90.00
_cell.angle_gamma   90.00
#
_symmetry.space_group_name_H-M   'P 1'
#
loop_
_entity.id
_entity.type
_entity.pdbx_description
1 polymer ?
#
loop_
_entity_poly.entity_id
_entity_poly.type
_entity_poly.pdbx_seq_one_letter_code
_entity_poly.pdbx_strand_id
1 'polypeptide(L)'
;MSTPKRICQIIKLKPSSEAEYRECHAAVWPGVLAALERAHIVDYSIHYYAPLHLLIANMKYTGTDYEADMKKVAEDPETQRWWAMTDGMQESLVEGATGSGKDIPWWADTEEVFRFEGKP
;
A
#
# COMPACT_ATOMS: atom_id res chain seq x y z
N MET A 1 -13.07 -1.98 -21.76
CA MET A 1 -12.03 -1.75 -20.74
C MET A 1 -12.58 -2.33 -19.43
N SER A 2 -11.81 -3.13 -18.70
CA SER A 2 -12.26 -3.68 -17.42
C SER A 2 -12.43 -2.54 -16.40
N THR A 3 -13.43 -2.62 -15.53
CA THR A 3 -13.57 -1.68 -14.42
C THR A 3 -12.36 -1.83 -13.50
N PRO A 4 -11.61 -0.76 -13.20
CA PRO A 4 -10.44 -0.86 -12.35
C PRO A 4 -10.81 -1.35 -10.95
N LYS A 5 -10.00 -2.26 -10.40
CA LYS A 5 -10.15 -2.71 -9.02
C LYS A 5 -9.66 -1.60 -8.10
N ARG A 6 -10.50 -1.18 -7.15
CA ARG A 6 -10.12 -0.21 -6.11
C ARG A 6 -9.75 -0.97 -4.85
N ILE A 7 -8.70 -0.51 -4.21
CA ILE A 7 -8.12 -1.16 -3.04
C ILE A 7 -7.95 -0.09 -1.98
N CYS A 8 -8.51 -0.34 -0.81
CA CYS A 8 -8.29 0.46 0.38
C CYS A 8 -7.75 -0.45 1.48
N GLN A 9 -6.63 -0.05 2.06
CA GLN A 9 -5.92 -0.82 3.08
C GLN A 9 -5.52 0.07 4.25
N ILE A 10 -5.42 -0.53 5.43
CA ILE A 10 -5.06 0.17 6.65
C ILE A 10 -3.94 -0.53 7.42
N ILE A 11 -3.12 0.26 8.10
CA ILE A 11 -2.07 -0.21 9.01
C ILE A 11 -1.81 0.84 10.09
N LYS A 12 -1.23 0.45 11.23
CA LYS A 12 -0.77 1.41 12.23
C LYS A 12 0.62 1.93 11.87
N LEU A 13 0.84 3.21 12.14
CA LEU A 13 2.15 3.84 12.15
C LEU A 13 2.62 3.97 13.58
N LYS A 14 3.87 3.61 13.87
CA LYS A 14 4.46 3.86 15.18
C LYS A 14 4.54 5.37 15.40
N PRO A 15 4.02 5.93 16.51
CA PRO A 15 4.03 7.37 16.74
C PRO A 15 5.43 7.99 16.64
N SER A 16 6.46 7.25 17.06
CA SER A 16 7.86 7.67 16.98
C SER A 16 8.41 7.80 15.55
N SER A 17 7.76 7.19 14.57
CA SER A 17 8.23 7.13 13.17
C SER A 17 7.45 8.07 12.24
N GLU A 18 6.54 8.90 12.75
CA GLU A 18 5.69 9.75 11.91
C GLU A 18 6.50 10.68 11.00
N ALA A 19 7.49 11.39 11.55
CA ALA A 19 8.31 12.33 10.79
C ALA A 19 9.10 11.63 9.69
N GLU A 20 9.77 10.52 10.03
CA GLU A 20 10.57 9.72 9.11
C GLU A 20 9.71 9.12 7.98
N TYR A 21 8.51 8.65 8.32
CA TYR A 21 7.56 8.10 7.35
C TYR A 21 7.14 9.16 6.32
N ARG A 22 6.86 10.39 6.76
CA ARG A 22 6.53 11.50 5.86
C ARG A 22 7.70 11.90 4.99
N GLU A 23 8.90 11.97 5.56
CA GLU A 23 10.12 12.33 4.84
C GLU A 23 10.42 11.34 3.73
N CYS A 24 10.41 10.04 4.03
CA CYS A 24 10.69 9.03 3.01
C CYS A 24 9.61 9.01 1.91
N HIS A 25 8.32 9.15 2.26
CA HIS A 25 7.24 9.16 1.27
C HIS A 25 7.15 10.46 0.45
N ALA A 26 7.76 11.56 0.91
CA ALA A 26 7.93 12.75 0.08
C ALA A 26 8.95 12.55 -1.05
N ALA A 27 9.83 11.55 -0.92
CA ALA A 27 10.90 11.23 -1.87
C ALA A 27 11.01 9.72 -2.11
N VAL A 28 9.88 9.07 -2.45
CA VAL A 28 9.83 7.63 -2.75
C VAL A 28 10.86 7.29 -3.83
N TRP A 29 11.56 6.17 -3.65
CA TRP A 29 12.60 5.75 -4.58
C TRP A 29 12.04 5.52 -5.99
N PRO A 30 12.72 6.01 -7.05
CA PRO A 30 12.20 5.91 -8.41
C PRO A 30 11.90 4.48 -8.88
N GLY A 31 12.70 3.48 -8.49
CA GLY A 31 12.42 2.09 -8.92
C GLY A 31 11.25 1.44 -8.19
N VAL A 32 10.93 1.88 -6.96
CA VAL A 32 9.67 1.51 -6.27
C VAL A 32 8.47 2.06 -7.04
N LEU A 33 8.51 3.33 -7.44
CA LEU A 33 7.46 3.93 -8.27
C LEU A 33 7.35 3.23 -9.63
N ALA A 34 8.48 2.88 -10.24
CA ALA A 34 8.49 2.14 -11.50
C ALA A 34 7.93 0.71 -11.34
N ALA A 35 8.12 0.06 -10.19
CA ALA A 35 7.53 -1.25 -9.90
C ALA A 35 5.99 -1.16 -9.81
N LEU A 36 5.47 -0.14 -9.13
CA LEU A 36 4.03 0.13 -9.06
C LEU A 36 3.42 0.41 -10.44
N GLU A 37 4.09 1.22 -11.27
CA GLU A 37 3.65 1.53 -12.65
C GLU A 37 3.60 0.26 -13.51
N ARG A 38 4.65 -0.58 -13.48
CA ARG A 38 4.68 -1.87 -14.19
C ARG A 38 3.58 -2.84 -13.74
N ALA A 39 3.10 -2.68 -12.51
CA ALA A 39 2.03 -3.47 -11.92
C ALA A 39 0.65 -2.81 -12.06
N HIS A 40 0.53 -1.78 -12.88
CA HIS A 40 -0.73 -1.10 -13.18
C HIS A 40 -1.42 -0.50 -11.94
N ILE A 41 -0.64 -0.11 -10.93
CA ILE A 41 -1.12 0.62 -9.76
C ILE A 41 -1.06 2.11 -10.05
N VAL A 42 -2.20 2.77 -10.01
CA VAL A 42 -2.37 4.20 -10.27
C VAL A 42 -3.26 4.85 -9.23
N ASP A 43 -3.27 6.18 -9.18
CA ASP A 43 -4.09 6.95 -8.23
C ASP A 43 -3.87 6.48 -6.77
N TYR A 44 -2.60 6.19 -6.45
CA TYR A 44 -2.19 5.70 -5.13
C TYR A 44 -1.89 6.86 -4.19
N SER A 45 -2.65 6.94 -3.10
CA SER A 45 -2.45 7.88 -2.00
C SER A 45 -2.41 7.16 -0.66
N ILE A 46 -1.65 7.71 0.29
CA ILE A 46 -1.63 7.26 1.69
C ILE A 46 -1.98 8.46 2.57
N HIS A 47 -3.05 8.33 3.35
CA HIS A 47 -3.49 9.33 4.31
C HIS A 47 -3.11 8.89 5.72
N TYR A 48 -2.87 9.85 6.62
CA TYR A 48 -2.57 9.57 8.01
C TYR A 48 -3.61 10.21 8.93
N TYR A 49 -4.22 9.40 9.80
CA TYR A 49 -5.16 9.81 10.83
C TYR A 49 -4.49 9.69 12.21
N ALA A 50 -3.92 10.81 12.66
CA ALA A 50 -3.11 10.89 13.89
C ALA A 50 -3.80 10.37 15.16
N PRO A 51 -5.10 10.62 15.42
CA PRO A 51 -5.74 10.14 16.67
C PRO A 51 -5.72 8.62 16.86
N LEU A 52 -5.64 7.86 15.77
CA LEU A 52 -5.50 6.40 15.82
C LEU A 52 -4.15 5.91 15.30
N HIS A 53 -3.24 6.82 14.96
CA HIS A 53 -1.99 6.51 14.26
C HIS A 53 -2.21 5.59 13.06
N LEU A 54 -3.26 5.85 12.28
CA LEU A 54 -3.69 4.96 11.20
C LEU A 54 -3.23 5.53 9.86
N LEU A 55 -2.52 4.72 9.08
CA LEU A 55 -2.27 4.95 7.68
C LEU A 55 -3.38 4.30 6.86
N ILE A 56 -3.89 5.02 5.86
CA ILE A 56 -4.99 4.62 5.00
C ILE A 56 -4.53 4.76 3.54
N ALA A 57 -4.16 3.64 2.95
CA ALA A 57 -3.76 3.51 1.56
C ALA A 57 -5.00 3.36 0.67
N ASN A 58 -5.10 4.15 -0.40
CA ASN A 58 -6.12 4.02 -1.43
C ASN A 58 -5.45 4.00 -2.80
N MET A 59 -5.77 3.01 -3.64
CA MET A 59 -5.19 2.87 -4.97
C MET A 59 -6.16 2.23 -5.97
N LYS A 60 -5.89 2.42 -7.25
CA LYS A 60 -6.56 1.73 -8.36
C LYS A 60 -5.58 0.77 -9.02
N TYR A 61 -6.06 -0.44 -9.29
CA TYR A 61 -5.41 -1.38 -10.17
C TYR A 61 -6.15 -1.43 -11.52
N THR A 62 -5.42 -1.16 -12.60
CA THR A 62 -5.97 -1.09 -13.97
C THR A 62 -5.54 -2.24 -14.88
N GLY A 63 -4.76 -3.20 -14.37
CA GLY A 63 -4.31 -4.35 -15.14
C GLY A 63 -5.37 -5.45 -15.28
N THR A 64 -4.95 -6.61 -15.77
CA THR A 64 -5.85 -7.75 -16.03
C THR A 64 -5.65 -8.94 -15.10
N ASP A 65 -4.50 -9.06 -14.43
CA ASP A 65 -4.18 -10.13 -13.47
C ASP A 65 -3.52 -9.56 -12.20
N TYR A 66 -4.35 -9.23 -11.22
CA TYR A 66 -3.90 -8.56 -9.99
C TYR A 66 -2.90 -9.40 -9.20
N GLU A 67 -3.15 -10.70 -9.08
CA GLU A 67 -2.29 -11.59 -8.31
C GLU A 67 -0.92 -11.73 -8.95
N ALA A 68 -0.86 -11.91 -10.27
CA ALA A 68 0.41 -11.99 -10.98
C ALA A 68 1.21 -10.68 -10.90
N ASP A 69 0.55 -9.52 -10.99
CA ASP A 69 1.23 -8.23 -10.92
C ASP A 69 1.70 -7.90 -9.50
N MET A 70 0.91 -8.18 -8.46
CA MET A 70 1.35 -8.00 -7.07
C MET A 70 2.48 -8.96 -6.69
N LYS A 71 2.51 -10.17 -7.27
CA LYS A 71 3.64 -11.08 -7.12
C LYS A 71 4.94 -10.49 -7.67
N LYS A 72 4.91 -9.87 -8.86
CA LYS A 72 6.09 -9.20 -9.43
C LYS A 72 6.56 -8.03 -8.57
N VAL A 73 5.63 -7.27 -7.98
CA VAL A 73 5.97 -6.19 -7.03
C VAL A 73 6.66 -6.78 -5.80
N ALA A 74 6.16 -7.90 -5.27
CA ALA A 74 6.77 -8.56 -4.11
C ALA A 74 8.15 -9.18 -4.41
N GLU A 75 8.41 -9.56 -5.66
CA GLU A 75 9.69 -10.09 -6.13
C GLU A 75 10.71 -8.99 -6.50
N ASP A 76 10.29 -7.73 -6.62
CA ASP A 76 11.14 -6.61 -7.00
C ASP A 76 12.14 -6.24 -5.87
N PRO A 77 13.47 -6.27 -6.12
CA PRO A 77 14.46 -6.05 -5.06
C PRO A 77 14.44 -4.64 -4.45
N GLU A 78 14.10 -3.61 -5.22
CA GLU A 78 14.00 -2.25 -4.67
C GLU A 78 12.78 -2.12 -3.76
N THR A 79 11.67 -2.72 -4.18
CA THR A 79 10.45 -2.81 -3.37
C THR A 79 10.69 -3.54 -2.05
N GLN A 80 11.38 -4.68 -2.07
CA GLN A 80 11.72 -5.41 -0.85
C GLN A 80 12.58 -4.60 0.12
N ARG A 81 13.56 -3.85 -0.39
CA ARG A 81 14.40 -2.96 0.43
C ARG A 81 13.62 -1.80 1.01
N TRP A 82 12.74 -1.20 0.20
CA TRP A 82 11.85 -0.14 0.63
C TRP A 82 10.93 -0.63 1.75
N TRP A 83 10.30 -1.79 1.56
CA TRP A 83 9.45 -2.42 2.57
C TRP A 83 10.19 -2.74 3.86
N ALA A 84 11.40 -3.32 3.79
CA ALA A 84 12.17 -3.61 5.00
C ALA A 84 12.41 -2.36 5.87
N MET A 85 12.58 -1.19 5.24
CA MET A 85 12.68 0.09 5.94
C MET A 85 11.33 0.55 6.50
N THR A 86 10.26 0.55 5.70
CA THR A 86 8.95 1.08 6.12
C THR A 86 8.21 0.16 7.10
N ASP A 87 8.39 -1.16 7.00
CA ASP A 87 7.83 -2.15 7.94
C ASP A 87 8.35 -1.88 9.36
N GLY A 88 9.61 -1.43 9.48
CA GLY A 88 10.19 -1.00 10.75
C GLY A 88 9.45 0.16 11.42
N MET A 89 8.72 0.97 10.65
CA MET A 89 7.94 2.12 11.10
C MET A 89 6.48 1.77 11.40
N GLN A 90 6.02 0.60 10.97
CA GLN A 90 4.61 0.21 10.96
C GLN A 90 4.31 -0.90 11.96
N GLU A 91 3.02 -1.07 12.26
CA GLU A 91 2.49 -2.19 13.04
C GLU A 91 1.24 -2.73 12.34
N SER A 92 1.26 -4.01 11.98
CA SER A 92 0.13 -4.63 11.31
C SER A 92 -1.09 -4.78 12.22
N LEU A 93 -2.27 -4.66 11.62
CA LEU A 93 -3.56 -5.00 12.23
C LEU A 93 -3.95 -6.46 11.95
N VAL A 94 -3.20 -7.16 11.11
CA VAL A 94 -3.44 -8.56 10.74
C VAL A 94 -2.70 -9.46 11.73
N GLU A 95 -3.45 -10.34 12.41
CA GLU A 95 -2.87 -11.25 13.39
C GLU A 95 -1.83 -12.18 12.74
N GLY A 96 -0.64 -12.27 13.35
CA GLY A 96 0.46 -13.11 12.87
C GLY A 96 1.29 -12.53 11.72
N ALA A 97 0.96 -11.34 11.20
CA ALA A 97 1.75 -10.70 10.17
C ALA A 97 3.14 -10.29 10.69
N THR A 98 4.18 -10.51 9.89
CA THR A 98 5.59 -10.29 10.28
C THR A 98 6.35 -9.31 9.38
N GLY A 99 5.73 -8.85 8.30
CA GLY A 99 6.29 -7.87 7.37
C GLY A 99 5.64 -7.98 5.99
N SER A 100 5.97 -7.05 5.10
CA SER A 100 5.53 -7.02 3.71
C SER A 100 6.14 -8.17 2.90
N GLY A 101 5.40 -8.65 1.90
CA GLY A 101 5.84 -9.75 1.02
C GLY A 101 5.94 -11.13 1.70
N LYS A 102 5.26 -11.32 2.83
CA LYS A 102 5.14 -12.62 3.54
C LYS A 102 3.82 -13.30 3.21
N ASP A 103 3.65 -14.53 3.68
CA ASP A 103 2.43 -15.32 3.47
C ASP A 103 1.19 -14.67 4.10
N ILE A 104 1.35 -14.00 5.23
CA ILE A 104 0.30 -13.22 5.89
C ILE A 104 0.43 -11.75 5.45
N PRO A 105 -0.65 -11.13 4.93
CA PRO A 105 -0.62 -9.74 4.49
C PRO A 105 -0.19 -8.77 5.60
N TRP A 106 0.67 -7.82 5.25
CA TRP A 106 1.14 -6.81 6.19
C TRP A 106 0.10 -5.71 6.44
N TRP A 107 -0.56 -5.27 5.37
CA TRP A 107 -1.65 -4.31 5.44
C TRP A 107 -2.99 -5.05 5.52
N ALA A 108 -3.94 -4.52 6.30
CA ALA A 108 -5.28 -5.08 6.38
C ALA A 108 -6.16 -4.50 5.27
N ASP A 109 -6.80 -5.36 4.48
CA ASP A 109 -7.78 -4.95 3.48
C ASP A 109 -9.06 -4.40 4.13
N THR A 110 -9.73 -3.50 3.43
CA THR A 110 -11.04 -2.96 3.82
C THR A 110 -12.10 -3.24 2.75
N GLU A 111 -13.36 -3.37 3.18
CA GLU A 111 -14.49 -3.59 2.28
C GLU A 111 -14.97 -2.28 1.64
N GLU A 112 -15.09 -2.25 0.31
CA GLU A 112 -15.77 -1.16 -0.40
C GLU A 112 -17.29 -1.32 -0.25
N VAL A 113 -17.88 -0.65 0.73
CA VAL A 113 -19.34 -0.73 1.01
C VAL A 113 -20.18 0.25 0.18
N PHE A 114 -19.55 1.24 -0.46
CA PHE A 114 -20.23 2.24 -1.28
C PHE A 114 -19.28 2.79 -2.34
N ARG A 115 -19.83 3.09 -3.52
CA ARG A 115 -19.13 3.73 -4.62
C ARG A 115 -20.07 4.64 -5.41
N PHE A 116 -19.57 5.82 -5.76
CA PHE A 116 -20.22 6.74 -6.68
C PHE A 116 -19.20 7.25 -7.69
N GLU A 117 -19.42 6.97 -8.98
CA GLU A 117 -18.52 7.39 -10.06
C GLU A 117 -18.98 8.67 -10.77
N GLY A 118 -19.95 9.40 -10.18
CA GLY A 118 -20.74 10.42 -10.88
C GLY A 118 -21.98 9.80 -11.51
N LYS A 119 -22.61 10.43 -12.51
CA LYS A 119 -23.85 11.18 -12.25
C LYS A 119 -25.01 10.19 -12.00
N PRO A 120 -25.96 10.57 -11.12
CA PRO A 120 -26.97 9.67 -10.55
C PRO A 120 -27.82 8.92 -11.59
#